data_AF-A0A0C3J776-F1
#
_entry.id   AF-A0A0C3J776-F1
#
_cell.length_a   1.000
_cell.length_b   1.000
_cell.length_c   1.000
_cell.angle_alpha   90.00
_cell.angle_beta   90.00
_cell.angle_gamma   90.00
#
_symmetry.space_group_name_H-M   'P 1'
#
loop_
_entity.id
_entity.type
_entity.pdbx_description
1 polymer ?
#
loop_
_entity_poly.entity_id
_entity_poly.type
_entity_poly.pdbx_seq_one_letter_code
_entity_poly.pdbx_strand_id
1 'polypeptide(L)'
;MSASDDSNLTSIASINASISGLVDESGSDLVSDAAPKCSSVVEKLKESAVAVYAATPNLAARAEFFFGGATGDVTILKGKVDDVSELVLSGVFEIDRQGFFMGAEGGYSPKNTFSHNFVDTKLTCNLVAVQHDAVYGSTKDDFLLIISNIRALEKIIALKKGETLVSCVHESCGLLCIRLSHALFTKKDDSDDADTVTHNENATVAWPVQNHLKEALEHAALTHYVSPLLAFDANGVTIHPVDYHHMLCSVIVQVHFTLFHYSIKGDKKSIFITAAHEIHVLHAPLLAPHNPLKCGSLGYDMSTTANKKAHLHGESGDAHATMLCVSDSESTPRLWYATKSDYLKYMVAGLPLQWTIDDVHNKCPAASLEGDPHCDLEESSYCRVHLYQLRLRTHCLLPVFSVIYSIMSSLSPAPDNGIRYWVWGFLFGPRSGPCHLDLRVFGNDDIRISGTQYLFAADVEITTSHMEVKHHIYIMFFDLACHQAQHVDASYVFVCVRASHMTPLHIRAEDDLQDILHVLLVLANRFPAIRERDSAST
;
A
#
# COMPACT_ATOMS: atom_id res chain seq x y z
N MET A 1 52.96 44.80 -1.27
CA MET A 1 52.54 45.72 -0.19
C MET A 1 51.09 46.07 -0.43
N SER A 2 50.25 45.68 0.53
CA SER A 2 49.03 46.32 1.02
C SER A 2 47.90 46.76 0.08
N ALA A 3 46.71 46.25 0.44
CA ALA A 3 45.37 46.86 0.42
C ALA A 3 44.74 47.08 -0.98
N SER A 4 43.43 46.95 -1.18
CA SER A 4 42.30 47.09 -0.26
C SER A 4 41.07 46.36 -0.79
N ASP A 5 40.28 45.83 0.14
CA ASP A 5 38.90 45.35 -0.04
C ASP A 5 37.95 46.51 -0.40
N ASP A 6 36.90 46.23 -1.18
CA ASP A 6 35.61 46.89 -1.07
C ASP A 6 34.51 46.18 -1.88
N SER A 7 33.27 46.35 -1.40
CA SER A 7 31.94 45.99 -1.97
C SER A 7 31.34 44.64 -1.52
N ASN A 8 30.07 44.53 -1.13
CA ASN A 8 28.99 45.48 -0.86
C ASN A 8 27.89 44.71 -0.14
N LEU A 9 27.48 45.13 1.07
CA LEU A 9 26.31 44.63 1.80
C LEU A 9 25.27 45.76 1.85
N THR A 10 24.19 45.62 1.09
CA THR A 10 23.02 46.51 1.17
C THR A 10 22.12 46.08 2.33
N SER A 11 22.13 46.88 3.39
CA SER A 11 21.21 46.85 4.53
C SER A 11 20.02 47.78 4.26
N ILE A 12 18.81 47.27 4.44
CA ILE A 12 17.55 48.00 4.31
C ILE A 12 17.26 48.71 5.64
N ALA A 13 17.11 50.04 5.57
CA ALA A 13 16.72 50.88 6.70
C ALA A 13 15.20 51.12 6.73
N SER A 14 14.66 50.92 7.93
CA SER A 14 13.54 51.56 8.63
C SER A 14 12.70 52.62 7.92
N ILE A 15 11.37 52.43 7.97
CA ILE A 15 10.38 53.51 8.03
C ILE A 15 9.41 53.18 9.15
N ASN A 16 9.29 54.07 10.14
CA ASN A 16 8.26 54.02 11.17
C ASN A 16 7.71 55.43 11.42
N ALA A 17 6.38 55.47 11.57
CA ALA A 17 5.55 56.49 12.24
C ALA A 17 5.33 57.83 11.47
N SER A 18 4.14 58.45 11.42
CA SER A 18 2.93 58.36 12.26
C SER A 18 1.70 59.04 11.58
N ILE A 19 0.52 58.83 12.18
CA ILE A 19 -0.61 59.77 12.38
C ILE A 19 -1.98 59.47 11.71
N SER A 20 -2.90 59.07 12.61
CA SER A 20 -4.34 59.37 12.76
C SER A 20 -5.37 59.00 11.70
N GLY A 21 -6.39 58.26 12.15
CA GLY A 21 -7.68 58.16 11.49
C GLY A 21 -8.59 57.16 12.20
N LEU A 22 -9.03 57.51 13.41
CA LEU A 22 -10.04 56.78 14.18
C LEU A 22 -11.41 57.14 13.58
N VAL A 23 -11.99 56.23 12.80
CA VAL A 23 -13.40 56.28 12.39
C VAL A 23 -14.02 54.95 12.76
N ASP A 24 -14.91 54.98 13.74
CA ASP A 24 -15.86 53.93 14.05
C ASP A 24 -16.83 53.77 12.86
N GLU A 25 -16.57 52.81 11.98
CA GLU A 25 -17.60 52.25 11.10
C GLU A 25 -17.99 50.88 11.64
N SER A 26 -19.07 50.88 12.42
CA SER A 26 -19.86 49.69 12.73
C SER A 26 -20.61 49.27 11.46
N GLY A 27 -19.88 48.67 10.53
CA GLY A 27 -20.40 48.00 9.34
C GLY A 27 -20.51 46.51 9.62
N SER A 28 -21.73 46.04 9.91
CA SER A 28 -22.03 44.61 9.92
C SER A 28 -22.03 44.10 8.48
N ASP A 29 -20.85 43.85 7.92
CA ASP A 29 -20.70 43.10 6.68
C ASP A 29 -21.12 41.65 6.98
N LEU A 30 -22.40 41.37 6.73
CA LEU A 30 -22.92 40.04 6.55
C LEU A 30 -22.19 39.43 5.35
N VAL A 31 -21.02 38.84 5.61
CA VAL A 31 -20.37 37.92 4.69
C VAL A 31 -21.40 36.84 4.41
N SER A 32 -22.04 36.94 3.24
CA SER A 32 -22.93 35.90 2.78
C SER A 32 -22.05 34.68 2.52
N ASP A 33 -22.05 33.73 3.45
CA ASP A 33 -21.52 32.37 3.28
C ASP A 33 -22.28 31.69 2.15
N ALA A 34 -21.95 32.08 0.92
CA ALA A 34 -22.48 31.46 -0.28
C ALA A 34 -21.90 30.05 -0.33
N ALA A 35 -22.78 29.05 -0.23
CA ALA A 35 -22.41 27.65 -0.32
C ALA A 35 -21.47 27.40 -1.52
N PRO A 36 -20.39 26.64 -1.33
CA PRO A 36 -19.41 26.39 -2.39
C PRO A 36 -20.08 25.78 -3.61
N LYS A 37 -19.83 26.35 -4.79
CA LYS A 37 -20.35 25.82 -6.06
C LYS A 37 -19.67 24.48 -6.35
N CYS A 38 -20.45 23.44 -6.68
CA CYS A 38 -19.96 22.09 -7.02
C CYS A 38 -18.81 22.09 -8.02
N SER A 39 -18.90 22.91 -9.08
CA SER A 39 -17.86 23.03 -10.09
C SER A 39 -16.49 23.34 -9.47
N SER A 40 -16.44 24.14 -8.41
CA SER A 40 -15.17 24.44 -7.74
C SER A 40 -14.56 23.23 -7.05
N VAL A 41 -15.36 22.31 -6.50
CA VAL A 41 -14.84 21.13 -5.79
C VAL A 41 -14.29 20.12 -6.79
N VAL A 42 -15.04 19.82 -7.86
CA VAL A 42 -14.61 18.86 -8.88
C VAL A 42 -13.38 19.35 -9.63
N GLU A 43 -13.28 20.64 -9.97
CA GLU A 43 -12.06 21.17 -10.59
C GLU A 43 -10.85 21.10 -9.65
N LYS A 44 -11.02 21.40 -8.35
CA LYS A 44 -9.95 21.20 -7.35
C LYS A 44 -9.51 19.73 -7.25
N LEU A 45 -10.43 18.78 -7.37
CA LEU A 45 -10.10 17.36 -7.39
C LEU A 45 -9.30 16.96 -8.63
N LYS A 46 -9.63 17.51 -9.80
CA LYS A 46 -8.89 17.27 -11.06
C LYS A 46 -7.48 17.88 -11.03
N GLU A 47 -7.32 19.00 -10.34
CA GLU A 47 -6.04 19.72 -10.20
C GLU A 47 -5.20 19.25 -9.01
N SER A 48 -5.73 18.33 -8.19
CA SER A 48 -5.04 17.85 -6.98
C SER A 48 -3.71 17.18 -7.33
N ALA A 49 -2.64 17.60 -6.66
CA ALA A 49 -1.33 16.97 -6.74
C ALA A 49 -1.22 15.69 -5.89
N VAL A 50 -2.12 15.54 -4.90
CA VAL A 50 -2.08 14.46 -3.90
C VAL A 50 -2.86 13.23 -4.38
N ALA A 51 -4.00 13.43 -5.04
CA ALA A 51 -4.88 12.35 -5.47
C ALA A 51 -5.36 12.56 -6.91
N VAL A 52 -5.47 11.47 -7.66
CA VAL A 52 -5.97 11.49 -9.03
C VAL A 52 -7.49 11.37 -9.01
N TYR A 53 -8.18 12.33 -9.64
CA TYR A 53 -9.64 12.24 -9.78
C TYR A 53 -10.04 10.98 -10.53
N ALA A 54 -10.83 10.12 -9.88
CA ALA A 54 -11.07 8.74 -10.32
C ALA A 54 -11.89 8.66 -11.62
N ALA A 55 -12.58 9.74 -12.03
CA ALA A 55 -13.28 9.82 -13.32
C ALA A 55 -12.33 10.18 -14.48
N THR A 56 -11.05 10.43 -14.22
CA THR A 56 -10.06 10.76 -15.26
C THR A 56 -10.01 9.65 -16.32
N PRO A 57 -10.24 9.95 -17.60
CA PRO A 57 -10.22 8.93 -18.64
C PRO A 57 -8.88 8.20 -18.73
N ASN A 58 -8.93 6.92 -19.12
CA ASN A 58 -7.75 6.07 -19.34
C ASN A 58 -6.85 5.92 -18.11
N LEU A 59 -7.43 5.93 -16.91
CA LEU A 59 -6.68 5.81 -15.65
C LEU A 59 -5.80 4.55 -15.61
N ALA A 60 -6.31 3.42 -16.10
CA ALA A 60 -5.57 2.15 -16.15
C ALA A 60 -4.31 2.20 -17.04
N ALA A 61 -4.29 3.03 -18.08
CA ALA A 61 -3.10 3.20 -18.92
C ALA A 61 -1.96 3.92 -18.16
N ARG A 62 -2.31 4.68 -17.11
CA ARG A 62 -1.41 5.47 -16.27
C ARG A 62 -1.06 4.77 -14.96
N ALA A 63 -1.56 3.57 -14.71
CA ALA A 63 -1.38 2.85 -13.45
C ALA A 63 -0.78 1.46 -13.67
N GLU A 64 -0.12 0.94 -12.64
CA GLU A 64 0.29 -0.46 -12.51
C GLU A 64 0.18 -0.91 -11.05
N PHE A 65 0.30 -2.21 -10.82
CA PHE A 65 0.35 -2.77 -9.48
C PHE A 65 1.80 -3.07 -9.10
N PHE A 66 2.18 -2.61 -7.91
CA PHE A 66 3.44 -2.92 -7.28
C PHE A 66 3.25 -4.06 -6.27
N PHE A 67 4.19 -5.01 -6.24
CA PHE A 67 4.10 -6.21 -5.40
C PHE A 67 4.42 -5.88 -3.94
N GLY A 68 3.41 -5.83 -3.07
CA GLY A 68 3.57 -5.55 -1.64
C GLY A 68 3.74 -6.79 -0.76
N GLY A 69 3.68 -7.99 -1.34
CA GLY A 69 3.85 -9.24 -0.58
C GLY A 69 2.69 -9.49 0.38
N ALA A 70 2.95 -9.52 1.69
CA ALA A 70 1.94 -9.84 2.70
C ALA A 70 0.90 -8.72 2.90
N THR A 71 1.24 -7.47 2.56
CA THR A 71 0.35 -6.31 2.69
C THR A 71 -0.61 -6.14 1.50
N GLY A 72 -0.45 -6.96 0.46
CA GLY A 72 -1.18 -6.88 -0.79
C GLY A 72 -0.46 -6.05 -1.84
N ASP A 73 -0.79 -6.29 -3.11
CA ASP A 73 -0.29 -5.48 -4.22
C ASP A 73 -1.00 -4.13 -4.20
N VAL A 74 -0.24 -3.05 -4.35
CA VAL A 74 -0.75 -1.68 -4.28
C VAL A 74 -0.73 -1.05 -5.66
N THR A 75 -1.77 -0.29 -6.00
CA THR A 75 -1.80 0.45 -7.27
C THR A 75 -0.87 1.67 -7.18
N ILE A 76 -0.04 1.92 -8.19
CA ILE A 76 0.90 3.05 -8.30
C ILE A 76 0.76 3.75 -9.66
N LEU A 77 1.25 5.00 -9.76
CA LEU A 77 1.24 5.77 -11.01
C LEU A 77 2.47 5.45 -11.88
N LYS A 78 2.25 5.08 -13.15
CA LYS A 78 3.32 4.82 -14.13
C LYS A 78 4.13 6.08 -14.44
N GLY A 79 5.44 5.89 -14.58
CA GLY A 79 6.34 6.90 -15.15
C GLY A 79 6.80 7.99 -14.18
N LYS A 80 6.42 7.95 -12.90
CA LYS A 80 7.12 8.69 -11.86
C LYS A 80 8.34 7.87 -11.42
N VAL A 81 9.50 8.20 -11.96
CA VAL A 81 10.77 7.49 -11.76
C VAL A 81 11.43 7.86 -10.41
N ASP A 82 10.93 8.90 -9.75
CA ASP A 82 11.58 9.50 -8.57
C ASP A 82 10.92 9.10 -7.23
N ASP A 83 9.68 8.59 -7.22
CA ASP A 83 9.00 8.14 -6.01
C ASP A 83 7.88 7.14 -6.36
N VAL A 84 7.95 5.92 -5.80
CA VAL A 84 6.88 4.91 -5.91
C VAL A 84 5.78 5.31 -4.93
N SER A 85 5.04 6.36 -5.26
CA SER A 85 3.90 6.79 -4.47
C SER A 85 2.69 5.93 -4.82
N GLU A 86 1.98 5.49 -3.79
CA GLU A 86 0.67 4.87 -3.90
C GLU A 86 -0.27 5.76 -4.74
N LEU A 87 -1.03 5.15 -5.66
CA LEU A 87 -2.04 5.84 -6.45
C LEU A 87 -3.28 6.10 -5.59
N VAL A 88 -3.33 7.30 -5.00
CA VAL A 88 -4.52 7.80 -4.32
C VAL A 88 -5.55 8.27 -5.35
N LEU A 89 -6.74 7.71 -5.27
CA LEU A 89 -7.91 8.08 -6.07
C LEU A 89 -8.82 9.01 -5.27
N SER A 90 -9.43 9.97 -5.96
CA SER A 90 -10.39 10.88 -5.36
C SER A 90 -11.72 10.92 -6.11
N GLY A 91 -12.81 11.19 -5.39
CA GLY A 91 -14.14 11.33 -6.00
C GLY A 91 -15.16 11.92 -5.05
N VAL A 92 -16.32 12.31 -5.60
CA VAL A 92 -17.47 12.78 -4.84
C VAL A 92 -18.55 11.71 -4.87
N PHE A 93 -19.02 11.31 -3.70
CA PHE A 93 -19.94 10.18 -3.52
C PHE A 93 -21.01 10.51 -2.48
N GLU A 94 -22.09 9.75 -2.48
CA GLU A 94 -23.01 9.65 -1.35
C GLU A 94 -22.73 8.35 -0.60
N ILE A 95 -22.67 8.39 0.73
CA ILE A 95 -22.51 7.20 1.55
C ILE A 95 -23.85 6.49 1.70
N ASP A 96 -23.96 5.25 1.20
CA ASP A 96 -25.17 4.45 1.36
C ASP A 96 -25.38 4.06 2.82
N ARG A 97 -26.56 4.41 3.33
CA ARG A 97 -27.01 4.10 4.69
C ARG A 97 -26.98 2.61 5.01
N GLN A 98 -27.35 1.76 4.05
CA GLN A 98 -27.50 0.32 4.31
C GLN A 98 -26.15 -0.39 4.40
N GLY A 99 -25.17 0.07 3.62
CA GLY A 99 -23.80 -0.41 3.67
C GLY A 99 -22.91 0.24 4.72
N PHE A 100 -23.44 1.04 5.66
CA PHE A 100 -22.63 1.86 6.57
C PHE A 100 -22.29 1.16 7.90
N PHE A 101 -20.99 0.92 8.11
CA PHE A 101 -20.40 0.30 9.31
C PHE A 101 -19.12 1.04 9.73
N MET A 102 -19.15 2.37 9.78
CA MET A 102 -18.01 3.19 10.24
C MET A 102 -18.16 3.73 11.68
N GLY A 103 -19.04 3.13 12.50
CA GLY A 103 -19.07 3.43 13.94
C GLY A 103 -17.77 3.01 14.64
N ALA A 104 -17.55 3.44 15.88
CA ALA A 104 -16.33 3.13 16.63
C ALA A 104 -16.04 1.62 16.73
N GLU A 105 -17.08 0.79 16.73
CA GLU A 105 -17.00 -0.68 16.75
C GLU A 105 -16.85 -1.32 15.37
N GLY A 106 -16.95 -0.58 14.26
CA GLY A 106 -16.83 -1.10 12.88
C GLY A 106 -17.79 -2.26 12.53
N GLY A 107 -18.91 -2.37 13.24
CA GLY A 107 -19.84 -3.50 13.11
C GLY A 107 -19.35 -4.81 13.76
N TYR A 108 -18.29 -4.76 14.57
CA TYR A 108 -17.83 -5.92 15.32
C TYR A 108 -18.93 -6.49 16.21
N SER A 109 -19.05 -7.80 16.16
CA SER A 109 -19.88 -8.56 17.08
C SER A 109 -19.12 -9.82 17.46
N PRO A 110 -19.00 -10.16 18.76
CA PRO A 110 -18.32 -11.38 19.19
C PRO A 110 -19.01 -12.66 18.70
N LYS A 111 -20.25 -12.54 18.18
CA LYS A 111 -21.00 -13.63 17.57
C LYS A 111 -20.77 -13.77 16.06
N ASN A 112 -20.06 -12.82 15.44
CA ASN A 112 -19.80 -12.85 14.01
C ASN A 112 -18.79 -13.96 13.68
N THR A 113 -19.13 -14.81 12.71
CA THR A 113 -18.26 -15.90 12.25
C THR A 113 -17.12 -15.43 11.35
N PHE A 114 -17.15 -14.19 10.88
CA PHE A 114 -16.15 -13.67 9.92
C PHE A 114 -15.04 -12.82 10.58
N SER A 115 -15.33 -12.20 11.73
CA SER A 115 -14.40 -11.35 12.47
C SER A 115 -14.30 -11.87 13.90
N HIS A 116 -13.46 -12.88 14.12
CA HIS A 116 -13.36 -13.51 15.44
C HIS A 116 -12.69 -12.59 16.46
N ASN A 117 -11.68 -11.82 16.03
CA ASN A 117 -10.94 -10.94 16.92
C ASN A 117 -11.33 -9.48 16.70
N PHE A 118 -11.33 -8.72 17.78
CA PHE A 118 -11.63 -7.29 17.72
C PHE A 118 -10.60 -6.51 16.91
N VAL A 119 -9.33 -6.95 16.90
CA VAL A 119 -8.25 -6.36 16.11
C VAL A 119 -8.45 -6.48 14.59
N ASP A 120 -9.31 -7.41 14.13
CA ASP A 120 -9.63 -7.58 12.71
C ASP A 120 -10.75 -6.63 12.23
N THR A 121 -11.23 -5.75 13.12
CA THR A 121 -12.31 -4.80 12.83
C THR A 121 -11.89 -3.82 11.73
N LYS A 122 -12.78 -3.64 10.75
CA LYS A 122 -12.63 -2.67 9.68
C LYS A 122 -13.85 -1.76 9.66
N LEU A 123 -13.61 -0.46 9.59
CA LEU A 123 -14.69 0.48 9.29
C LEU A 123 -15.02 0.30 7.81
N THR A 124 -16.30 0.10 7.46
CA THR A 124 -16.68 -0.07 6.05
C THR A 124 -17.88 0.78 5.69
N CYS A 125 -17.94 1.25 4.44
CA CYS A 125 -19.13 1.87 3.88
C CYS A 125 -19.27 1.55 2.39
N ASN A 126 -20.47 1.72 1.85
CA ASN A 126 -20.71 1.67 0.42
C ASN A 126 -20.81 3.10 -0.13
N LEU A 127 -20.04 3.40 -1.17
CA LEU A 127 -20.12 4.65 -1.91
C LEU A 127 -21.03 4.47 -3.12
N VAL A 128 -22.04 5.32 -3.26
CA VAL A 128 -22.98 5.33 -4.38
C VAL A 128 -22.93 6.67 -5.12
N ALA A 129 -23.51 6.70 -6.32
CA ALA A 129 -23.75 7.96 -7.02
C ALA A 129 -24.65 8.88 -6.19
N VAL A 130 -24.37 10.18 -6.20
CA VAL A 130 -25.20 11.21 -5.57
C VAL A 130 -26.61 11.17 -6.19
N GLN A 131 -27.64 11.00 -5.36
CA GLN A 131 -29.02 10.80 -5.84
C GLN A 131 -29.89 12.05 -5.82
N HIS A 132 -29.82 12.85 -4.75
CA HIS A 132 -30.87 13.82 -4.41
C HIS A 132 -30.37 15.24 -4.17
N ASP A 133 -29.19 15.57 -4.67
CA ASP A 133 -28.57 16.88 -4.45
C ASP A 133 -28.43 17.68 -5.75
N ALA A 134 -28.94 18.91 -5.75
CA ALA A 134 -28.92 19.77 -6.92
C ALA A 134 -27.54 20.37 -7.20
N VAL A 135 -26.71 20.51 -6.16
CA VAL A 135 -25.35 21.08 -6.26
C VAL A 135 -24.44 20.02 -6.87
N TYR A 136 -24.42 18.81 -6.32
CA TYR A 136 -23.54 17.71 -6.71
C TYR A 136 -24.18 16.73 -7.71
N GLY A 137 -25.42 16.93 -8.13
CA GLY A 137 -26.11 16.02 -9.05
C GLY A 137 -25.39 15.78 -10.38
N SER A 138 -24.54 16.72 -10.81
CA SER A 138 -23.69 16.54 -12.01
C SER A 138 -22.62 15.45 -11.87
N THR A 139 -22.20 15.10 -10.66
CA THR A 139 -21.18 14.05 -10.42
C THR A 139 -21.74 12.63 -10.63
N LYS A 140 -23.05 12.50 -10.86
CA LYS A 140 -23.68 11.22 -11.19
C LYS A 140 -23.12 10.60 -12.47
N ASP A 141 -22.81 11.43 -13.47
CA ASP A 141 -22.18 10.96 -14.72
C ASP A 141 -20.73 10.53 -14.48
N ASP A 142 -20.01 11.26 -13.60
CA ASP A 142 -18.65 10.91 -13.18
C ASP A 142 -18.61 9.55 -12.46
N PHE A 143 -19.64 9.21 -11.68
CA PHE A 143 -19.70 7.93 -10.97
C PHE A 143 -19.59 6.73 -11.90
N LEU A 144 -20.27 6.75 -13.06
CA LEU A 144 -20.17 5.65 -14.03
C LEU A 144 -18.77 5.56 -14.65
N LEU A 145 -18.11 6.69 -14.88
CA LEU A 145 -16.72 6.74 -15.34
C LEU A 145 -15.76 6.19 -14.27
N ILE A 146 -15.96 6.55 -12.99
CA ILE A 146 -15.21 6.03 -11.85
C ILE A 146 -15.33 4.50 -11.78
N ILE A 147 -16.55 3.96 -11.85
CA ILE A 147 -16.80 2.52 -11.85
C ILE A 147 -16.08 1.83 -13.02
N SER A 148 -16.18 2.41 -14.23
CA SER A 148 -15.49 1.88 -15.41
C SER A 148 -13.98 1.88 -15.24
N ASN A 149 -13.41 2.96 -14.69
CA ASN A 149 -11.99 3.09 -14.43
C ASN A 149 -11.49 2.11 -13.36
N ILE A 150 -12.21 1.96 -12.25
CA ILE A 150 -11.87 0.97 -11.21
C ILE A 150 -11.88 -0.44 -11.80
N ARG A 151 -12.91 -0.82 -12.55
CA ARG A 151 -12.94 -2.12 -13.23
C ARG A 151 -11.82 -2.29 -14.26
N ALA A 152 -11.39 -1.21 -14.90
CA ALA A 152 -10.23 -1.25 -15.81
C ALA A 152 -8.92 -1.44 -15.03
N LEU A 153 -8.78 -0.84 -13.84
CA LEU A 153 -7.66 -1.09 -12.94
C LEU A 153 -7.63 -2.54 -12.45
N GLU A 154 -8.77 -3.11 -12.03
CA GLU A 154 -8.86 -4.51 -11.61
C GLU A 154 -8.41 -5.48 -12.72
N LYS A 155 -8.67 -5.14 -13.99
CA LYS A 155 -8.26 -5.92 -15.16
C LYS A 155 -6.76 -5.84 -15.49
N ILE A 156 -5.99 -4.95 -14.85
CA ILE A 156 -4.53 -4.91 -15.02
C ILE A 156 -3.91 -6.20 -14.46
N ILE A 157 -4.47 -6.74 -13.39
CA ILE A 157 -4.06 -8.03 -12.84
C ILE A 157 -4.61 -9.16 -13.71
N ALA A 158 -3.72 -9.94 -14.30
CA ALA A 158 -4.09 -11.12 -15.05
C ALA A 158 -4.54 -12.23 -14.10
N LEU A 159 -5.85 -12.53 -14.12
CA LEU A 159 -6.42 -13.65 -13.37
C LEU A 159 -5.89 -14.98 -13.91
N LYS A 160 -5.53 -15.88 -13.00
CA LYS A 160 -5.12 -17.23 -13.37
C LYS A 160 -6.34 -18.07 -13.74
N LYS A 161 -6.13 -19.12 -14.55
CA LYS A 161 -7.20 -20.05 -14.92
C LYS A 161 -7.84 -20.65 -13.66
N GLY A 162 -9.14 -20.47 -13.51
CA GLY A 162 -9.92 -20.96 -12.37
C GLY A 162 -9.83 -20.08 -11.11
N GLU A 163 -9.19 -18.92 -11.20
CA GLU A 163 -9.24 -17.90 -10.15
C GLU A 163 -10.57 -17.13 -10.22
N THR A 164 -11.17 -16.89 -9.07
CA THR A 164 -12.38 -16.08 -8.94
C THR A 164 -12.03 -14.66 -8.55
N LEU A 165 -12.69 -13.69 -9.16
CA LEU A 165 -12.52 -12.27 -8.89
C LEU A 165 -13.53 -11.80 -7.86
N VAL A 166 -13.05 -11.20 -6.77
CA VAL A 166 -13.86 -10.45 -5.81
C VAL A 166 -13.55 -8.96 -6.02
N SER A 167 -14.41 -8.29 -6.77
CA SER A 167 -14.29 -6.86 -7.08
C SER A 167 -14.67 -6.01 -5.87
N CYS A 168 -14.04 -4.84 -5.74
CA CYS A 168 -14.47 -3.82 -4.78
C CYS A 168 -15.74 -3.09 -5.25
N VAL A 169 -16.06 -3.19 -6.54
CA VAL A 169 -17.30 -2.72 -7.14
C VAL A 169 -18.32 -3.85 -7.13
N HIS A 170 -19.47 -3.60 -6.52
CA HIS A 170 -20.56 -4.57 -6.46
C HIS A 170 -21.92 -3.89 -6.53
N GLU A 171 -22.97 -4.70 -6.61
CA GLU A 171 -24.34 -4.23 -6.60
C GLU A 171 -24.96 -4.47 -5.21
N SER A 172 -25.55 -3.43 -4.64
CA SER A 172 -26.29 -3.48 -3.37
C SER A 172 -27.67 -2.89 -3.61
N CYS A 173 -28.73 -3.65 -3.35
CA CYS A 173 -30.12 -3.24 -3.57
C CYS A 173 -30.42 -2.70 -4.98
N GLY A 174 -29.79 -3.25 -6.03
CA GLY A 174 -29.99 -2.80 -7.41
C GLY A 174 -29.12 -1.62 -7.84
N LEU A 175 -28.26 -1.11 -6.94
CA LEU A 175 -27.39 0.03 -7.19
C LEU A 175 -25.92 -0.40 -7.22
N LEU A 176 -25.19 0.07 -8.22
CA LEU A 176 -23.74 -0.06 -8.24
C LEU A 176 -23.13 0.77 -7.11
N CYS A 177 -22.21 0.16 -6.38
CA CYS A 177 -21.50 0.79 -5.28
C CYS A 177 -20.04 0.35 -5.23
N ILE A 178 -19.21 1.20 -4.61
CA ILE A 178 -17.81 0.92 -4.31
C ILE A 178 -17.73 0.64 -2.82
N ARG A 179 -17.21 -0.53 -2.43
CA ARG A 179 -17.02 -0.87 -1.02
C ARG A 179 -15.72 -0.26 -0.51
N LEU A 180 -15.86 0.74 0.34
CA LEU A 180 -14.76 1.40 1.04
C LEU A 180 -14.49 0.71 2.38
N SER A 181 -13.22 0.57 2.75
CA SER A 181 -12.81 0.00 4.02
C SER A 181 -11.67 0.79 4.67
N HIS A 182 -11.55 0.74 5.98
CA HIS A 182 -10.42 1.29 6.73
C HIS A 182 -10.07 0.32 7.85
N ALA A 183 -8.80 -0.08 7.93
CA ALA A 183 -8.34 -0.95 9.00
C ALA A 183 -8.26 -0.14 10.29
N LEU A 184 -9.09 -0.50 11.28
CA LEU A 184 -9.17 0.27 12.52
C LEU A 184 -7.96 0.05 13.42
N PHE A 185 -7.26 -1.08 13.27
CA PHE A 185 -6.12 -1.45 14.09
C PHE A 185 -4.87 -1.66 13.24
N THR A 186 -3.74 -1.22 13.77
CA THR A 186 -2.41 -1.45 13.22
C THR A 186 -1.59 -2.20 14.25
N LYS A 187 -0.93 -3.28 13.85
CA LYS A 187 -0.13 -4.10 14.77
C LYS A 187 1.01 -3.25 15.33
N LYS A 188 1.25 -3.34 16.64
CA LYS A 188 2.43 -2.74 17.25
C LYS A 188 3.68 -3.39 16.65
N ASP A 189 4.69 -2.58 16.38
CA ASP A 189 5.98 -3.12 16.02
C ASP A 189 6.73 -3.46 17.30
N ASP A 190 7.43 -4.59 17.32
CA ASP A 190 8.27 -4.99 18.46
C ASP A 190 9.39 -3.96 18.71
N SER A 191 9.61 -3.07 17.74
CA SER A 191 10.65 -2.05 17.71
C SER A 191 10.19 -0.65 18.15
N ASP A 192 8.92 -0.46 18.51
CA ASP A 192 8.40 0.86 18.91
C ASP A 192 9.04 1.36 20.22
N ASP A 193 9.51 2.62 20.21
CA ASP A 193 10.10 3.27 21.40
C ASP A 193 9.03 3.49 22.48
N ALA A 194 9.41 3.32 23.75
CA ALA A 194 8.54 3.37 24.92
C ALA A 194 7.71 4.66 25.00
N ASP A 195 8.27 5.79 24.57
CA ASP A 195 7.56 7.07 24.57
C ASP A 195 6.43 7.11 23.52
N THR A 196 6.67 6.62 22.31
CA THR A 196 5.63 6.46 21.27
C THR A 196 4.56 5.44 21.67
N VAL A 197 4.97 4.36 22.35
CA VAL A 197 4.06 3.31 22.83
C VAL A 197 3.03 3.90 23.79
N THR A 198 3.45 4.73 24.76
CA THR A 198 2.55 5.26 25.80
C THR A 198 1.46 6.17 25.26
N HIS A 199 1.76 7.05 24.29
CA HIS A 199 0.75 7.95 23.72
C HIS A 199 -0.32 7.19 22.91
N ASN A 200 0.12 6.26 22.07
CA ASN A 200 -0.78 5.51 21.18
C ASN A 200 -1.60 4.44 21.93
N GLU A 201 -1.04 3.86 22.98
CA GLU A 201 -1.75 2.94 23.85
C GLU A 201 -2.91 3.64 24.58
N ASN A 202 -2.66 4.82 25.15
CA ASN A 202 -3.70 5.62 25.79
C ASN A 202 -4.83 5.99 24.81
N ALA A 203 -4.50 6.34 23.57
CA ALA A 203 -5.49 6.61 22.53
C ALA A 203 -6.32 5.36 22.18
N THR A 204 -5.70 4.18 22.18
CA THR A 204 -6.39 2.91 21.91
C THR A 204 -7.35 2.56 23.04
N VAL A 205 -6.93 2.66 24.31
CA VAL A 205 -7.80 2.38 25.47
C VAL A 205 -8.95 3.38 25.59
N ALA A 206 -8.74 4.62 25.15
CA ALA A 206 -9.75 5.68 25.13
C ALA A 206 -10.72 5.60 23.92
N TRP A 207 -10.56 4.62 23.03
CA TRP A 207 -11.41 4.49 21.85
C TRP A 207 -12.90 4.31 22.25
N PRO A 208 -13.85 5.06 21.66
CA PRO A 208 -15.20 5.20 22.21
C PRO A 208 -16.12 4.01 21.87
N VAL A 209 -15.79 2.82 22.37
CA VAL A 209 -16.59 1.60 22.22
C VAL A 209 -17.68 1.48 23.29
N GLN A 210 -18.70 0.68 23.01
CA GLN A 210 -19.72 0.35 24.00
C GLN A 210 -19.11 -0.42 25.18
N ASN A 211 -19.68 -0.28 26.38
CA ASN A 211 -19.14 -0.88 27.61
C ASN A 211 -18.87 -2.39 27.51
N HIS A 212 -19.72 -3.14 26.80
CA HIS A 212 -19.58 -4.58 26.66
C HIS A 212 -18.42 -5.02 25.73
N LEU A 213 -17.81 -4.08 25.00
CA LEU A 213 -16.65 -4.32 24.13
C LEU A 213 -15.33 -3.83 24.76
N LYS A 214 -15.37 -3.22 25.95
CA LYS A 214 -14.19 -2.66 26.61
C LYS A 214 -13.10 -3.70 26.86
N GLU A 215 -13.46 -4.89 27.34
CA GLU A 215 -12.49 -5.98 27.57
C GLU A 215 -11.78 -6.40 26.26
N ALA A 216 -12.51 -6.44 25.15
CA ALA A 216 -11.94 -6.78 23.85
C ALA A 216 -11.02 -5.66 23.32
N LEU A 217 -11.37 -4.40 23.57
CA LEU A 217 -10.52 -3.24 23.26
C LEU A 217 -9.25 -3.22 24.12
N GLU A 218 -9.37 -3.49 25.43
CA GLU A 218 -8.21 -3.60 26.35
C GLU A 218 -7.26 -4.70 25.86
N HIS A 219 -7.78 -5.85 25.43
CA HIS A 219 -6.95 -6.92 24.86
C HIS A 219 -6.30 -6.52 23.53
N ALA A 220 -7.05 -5.84 22.64
CA ALA A 220 -6.51 -5.32 21.39
C ALA A 220 -5.37 -4.31 21.64
N ALA A 221 -5.53 -3.43 22.62
CA ALA A 221 -4.55 -2.41 23.00
C ALA A 221 -3.20 -3.00 23.44
N LEU A 222 -3.14 -4.27 23.84
CA LEU A 222 -1.87 -4.94 24.16
C LEU A 222 -1.01 -5.20 22.91
N THR A 223 -1.64 -5.42 21.75
CA THR A 223 -0.97 -5.93 20.55
C THR A 223 -1.06 -4.99 19.36
N HIS A 224 -1.99 -4.04 19.37
CA HIS A 224 -2.27 -3.12 18.28
C HIS A 224 -2.47 -1.69 18.80
N TYR A 225 -2.24 -0.72 17.93
CA TYR A 225 -2.74 0.64 18.08
C TYR A 225 -4.01 0.83 17.29
N VAL A 226 -4.91 1.66 17.79
CA VAL A 226 -6.03 2.16 16.98
C VAL A 226 -5.52 3.15 15.94
N SER A 227 -6.03 3.05 14.72
CA SER A 227 -5.79 3.94 13.59
C SER A 227 -7.11 4.61 13.23
N PRO A 228 -7.41 5.81 13.75
CA PRO A 228 -8.65 6.51 13.45
C PRO A 228 -8.74 6.87 11.96
N LEU A 229 -9.95 6.83 11.39
CA LEU A 229 -10.19 7.32 10.04
C LEU A 229 -10.10 8.85 10.02
N LEU A 230 -9.32 9.43 9.11
CA LEU A 230 -9.28 10.87 8.94
C LEU A 230 -10.59 11.34 8.28
N ALA A 231 -11.51 11.83 9.11
CA ALA A 231 -12.80 12.32 8.68
C ALA A 231 -12.97 13.78 9.09
N PHE A 232 -13.45 14.61 8.18
CA PHE A 232 -13.62 16.05 8.37
C PHE A 232 -15.06 16.47 8.06
N ASP A 233 -15.59 17.38 8.85
CA ASP A 233 -16.91 17.98 8.62
C ASP A 233 -16.87 18.99 7.46
N ALA A 234 -18.02 19.63 7.18
CA ALA A 234 -18.13 20.63 6.13
C ALA A 234 -17.27 21.89 6.33
N ASN A 235 -16.78 22.12 7.55
CA ASN A 235 -15.89 23.22 7.90
C ASN A 235 -14.41 22.80 7.89
N GLY A 236 -14.11 21.54 7.57
CA GLY A 236 -12.76 20.98 7.65
C GLY A 236 -12.29 20.65 9.07
N VAL A 237 -13.20 20.60 10.05
CA VAL A 237 -12.89 20.19 11.42
C VAL A 237 -12.94 18.67 11.52
N THR A 238 -11.97 18.06 12.19
CA THR A 238 -11.93 16.61 12.40
C THR A 238 -13.15 16.12 13.15
N ILE A 239 -13.84 15.14 12.59
CA ILE A 239 -14.99 14.47 13.21
C ILE A 239 -14.45 13.47 14.26
N HIS A 240 -14.96 13.56 15.48
CA HIS A 240 -14.57 12.62 16.53
C HIS A 240 -15.14 11.22 16.25
N PRO A 241 -14.43 10.12 16.56
CA PRO A 241 -14.91 8.76 16.26
C PRO A 241 -16.28 8.39 16.84
N VAL A 242 -16.65 9.00 17.97
CA VAL A 242 -17.99 8.85 18.58
C VAL A 242 -19.11 9.37 17.68
N ASP A 243 -18.80 10.32 16.80
CA ASP A 243 -19.74 11.02 15.93
C ASP A 243 -19.74 10.48 14.49
N TYR A 244 -18.84 9.55 14.12
CA TYR A 244 -18.75 9.02 12.75
C TYR A 244 -20.11 8.53 12.23
N HIS A 245 -20.87 7.80 13.05
CA HIS A 245 -22.17 7.29 12.61
C HIS A 245 -23.17 8.41 12.32
N HIS A 246 -23.23 9.42 13.18
CA HIS A 246 -24.15 10.54 13.00
C HIS A 246 -23.73 11.46 11.84
N MET A 247 -22.43 11.66 11.66
CA MET A 247 -21.87 12.67 10.76
C MET A 247 -21.55 12.14 9.35
N LEU A 248 -21.36 10.83 9.17
CA LEU A 248 -20.98 10.24 7.88
C LEU A 248 -22.08 9.40 7.22
N CYS A 249 -23.12 9.01 7.96
CA CYS A 249 -24.19 8.20 7.41
C CYS A 249 -25.11 9.02 6.48
N SER A 250 -25.33 8.56 5.24
CA SER A 250 -26.19 9.22 4.25
C SER A 250 -25.74 10.63 3.82
N VAL A 251 -24.43 10.91 3.88
CA VAL A 251 -23.88 12.24 3.56
C VAL A 251 -23.15 12.24 2.23
N ILE A 252 -23.04 13.42 1.62
CA ILE A 252 -22.24 13.61 0.40
C ILE A 252 -20.82 13.95 0.82
N VAL A 253 -19.88 13.16 0.33
CA VAL A 253 -18.48 13.20 0.72
C VAL A 253 -17.56 13.35 -0.48
N GLN A 254 -16.45 14.03 -0.27
CA GLN A 254 -15.22 13.81 -1.03
C GLN A 254 -14.43 12.72 -0.30
N VAL A 255 -13.98 11.71 -1.05
CA VAL A 255 -13.20 10.60 -0.49
C VAL A 255 -11.86 10.52 -1.20
N HIS A 256 -10.79 10.34 -0.44
CA HIS A 256 -9.48 9.88 -0.91
C HIS A 256 -9.31 8.42 -0.53
N PHE A 257 -9.03 7.56 -1.50
CA PHE A 257 -8.90 6.13 -1.26
C PHE A 257 -7.92 5.48 -2.23
N THR A 258 -7.42 4.30 -1.87
CA THR A 258 -6.47 3.55 -2.69
C THR A 258 -6.96 2.15 -2.97
N LEU A 259 -6.45 1.53 -4.03
CA LEU A 259 -6.89 0.21 -4.49
C LEU A 259 -5.78 -0.81 -4.25
N PHE A 260 -6.11 -1.83 -3.47
CA PHE A 260 -5.26 -2.97 -3.14
C PHE A 260 -5.77 -4.24 -3.84
N HIS A 261 -4.83 -5.13 -4.16
CA HIS A 261 -5.09 -6.46 -4.67
C HIS A 261 -4.45 -7.53 -3.78
N TYR A 262 -5.20 -8.56 -3.43
CA TYR A 262 -4.74 -9.73 -2.68
C TYR A 262 -4.99 -11.01 -3.48
N SER A 263 -3.95 -11.79 -3.73
CA SER A 263 -4.09 -13.13 -4.31
C SER A 263 -4.03 -14.20 -3.22
N ILE A 264 -5.18 -14.80 -2.91
CA ILE A 264 -5.30 -15.90 -1.95
C ILE A 264 -5.14 -17.21 -2.71
N LYS A 265 -3.90 -17.71 -2.74
CA LYS A 265 -3.53 -18.91 -3.51
C LYS A 265 -4.36 -20.16 -3.13
N GLY A 266 -4.64 -20.36 -1.84
CA GLY A 266 -5.39 -21.53 -1.36
C GLY A 266 -6.81 -21.60 -1.91
N ASP A 267 -7.48 -20.45 -1.95
CA ASP A 267 -8.87 -20.33 -2.40
C ASP A 267 -9.00 -20.04 -3.90
N LYS A 268 -7.89 -19.79 -4.59
CA LYS A 268 -7.86 -19.26 -5.97
C LYS A 268 -8.77 -18.04 -6.08
N LYS A 269 -8.55 -17.06 -5.21
CA LYS A 269 -9.29 -15.79 -5.19
C LYS A 269 -8.34 -14.63 -5.41
N SER A 270 -8.70 -13.76 -6.34
CA SER A 270 -8.13 -12.42 -6.49
C SER A 270 -9.13 -11.44 -5.88
N ILE A 271 -8.73 -10.73 -4.83
CA ILE A 271 -9.60 -9.84 -4.06
C ILE A 271 -9.11 -8.42 -4.21
N PHE A 272 -10.00 -7.52 -4.62
CA PHE A 272 -9.75 -6.10 -4.67
C PHE A 272 -10.44 -5.40 -3.50
N ILE A 273 -9.71 -4.51 -2.86
CA ILE A 273 -10.19 -3.75 -1.69
C ILE A 273 -9.87 -2.27 -1.93
N THR A 274 -10.81 -1.39 -1.61
CA THR A 274 -10.50 0.04 -1.50
C THR A 274 -10.28 0.43 -0.04
N ALA A 275 -9.18 1.12 0.23
CA ALA A 275 -8.83 1.61 1.56
C ALA A 275 -9.02 3.13 1.63
N ALA A 276 -9.80 3.61 2.60
CA ALA A 276 -9.97 5.04 2.83
C ALA A 276 -8.70 5.64 3.41
N HIS A 277 -8.29 6.78 2.88
CA HIS A 277 -7.29 7.65 3.48
C HIS A 277 -7.99 8.77 4.25
N GLU A 278 -8.88 9.49 3.56
CA GLU A 278 -9.56 10.67 4.08
C GLU A 278 -11.00 10.77 3.58
N ILE A 279 -11.89 11.29 4.41
CA ILE A 279 -13.28 11.60 4.07
C ILE A 279 -13.60 13.04 4.48
N HIS A 280 -14.05 13.85 3.53
CA HIS A 280 -14.51 15.22 3.79
C HIS A 280 -16.01 15.32 3.50
N VAL A 281 -16.79 15.73 4.49
CA VAL A 281 -18.22 16.00 4.31
C VAL A 281 -18.35 17.26 3.46
N LEU A 282 -19.00 17.14 2.30
CA LEU A 282 -19.31 18.27 1.43
C LEU A 282 -20.71 18.81 1.71
N HIS A 283 -21.64 17.90 2.00
CA HIS A 283 -23.01 18.26 2.32
C HIS A 283 -23.55 17.30 3.37
N ALA A 284 -24.10 17.88 4.44
CA ALA A 284 -24.76 17.14 5.51
C ALA A 284 -25.90 16.27 4.95
N PRO A 285 -26.27 15.18 5.65
CA PRO A 285 -27.35 14.33 5.19
C PRO A 285 -28.62 15.20 5.10
N LEU A 286 -29.32 15.12 3.98
CA LEU A 286 -30.68 15.63 3.92
C LEU A 286 -31.45 14.84 4.97
N LEU A 287 -31.89 15.51 6.04
CA LEU A 287 -32.65 14.89 7.13
C LEU A 287 -33.70 13.99 6.49
N ALA A 288 -33.51 12.68 6.59
CA ALA A 288 -34.42 11.73 5.99
C ALA A 288 -35.82 12.12 6.46
N PRO A 289 -36.81 12.25 5.55
CA PRO A 289 -38.14 12.70 5.93
C PRO A 289 -38.57 11.87 7.13
N HIS A 290 -38.64 12.55 8.28
CA HIS A 290 -38.75 11.88 9.57
C HIS A 290 -40.10 11.17 9.56
N ASN A 291 -40.13 9.86 9.29
CA ASN A 291 -41.38 9.14 9.16
C ASN A 291 -42.03 9.12 10.55
N PRO A 292 -43.11 9.90 10.78
CA PRO A 292 -43.69 10.04 12.11
C PRO A 292 -44.25 8.70 12.61
N LEU A 293 -44.51 7.75 11.72
CA LEU A 293 -45.06 6.43 12.04
C LEU A 293 -43.99 5.40 12.47
N LYS A 294 -42.69 5.69 12.30
CA LYS A 294 -41.58 4.83 12.76
C LYS A 294 -40.91 5.34 14.04
N CYS A 295 -41.45 6.36 14.70
CA CYS A 295 -40.89 6.95 15.92
C CYS A 295 -41.16 6.13 17.20
N GLY A 296 -41.40 4.82 17.06
CA GLY A 296 -41.52 3.89 18.17
C GLY A 296 -40.44 2.82 18.07
N SER A 297 -39.53 2.79 19.04
CA SER A 297 -38.66 1.64 19.33
C SER A 297 -37.39 1.44 18.47
N LEU A 298 -36.54 2.45 18.39
CA LEU A 298 -35.08 2.21 18.46
C LEU A 298 -34.51 3.04 19.62
N GLY A 299 -34.86 2.62 20.83
CA GLY A 299 -34.12 3.04 22.01
C GLY A 299 -32.73 2.42 21.94
N TYR A 300 -31.74 3.19 21.49
CA TYR A 300 -30.42 3.09 22.11
C TYR A 300 -30.61 3.54 23.57
N ASP A 301 -31.11 2.63 24.40
CA ASP A 301 -31.32 2.85 25.82
C ASP A 301 -29.95 2.94 26.49
N MET A 302 -29.38 4.15 26.50
CA MET A 302 -28.36 4.55 27.47
C MET A 302 -29.05 4.77 28.82
N SER A 303 -29.57 3.71 29.44
CA SER A 303 -30.02 3.75 30.84
C SER A 303 -29.87 2.39 31.52
N THR A 304 -28.94 2.40 32.46
CA THR A 304 -28.73 1.52 33.61
C THR A 304 -29.96 0.72 34.11
N THR A 305 -29.70 -0.58 34.32
CA THR A 305 -30.28 -1.49 35.35
C THR A 305 -31.80 -1.49 35.53
N ALA A 306 -32.48 -2.51 34.98
CA ALA A 306 -33.55 -3.21 35.69
C ALA A 306 -33.86 -4.57 35.06
N ASN A 307 -33.78 -5.61 35.89
CA ASN A 307 -34.39 -6.92 35.68
C ASN A 307 -35.84 -6.83 35.17
N LYS A 308 -36.18 -7.56 34.10
CA LYS A 308 -37.38 -8.41 34.11
C LYS A 308 -37.41 -9.45 32.98
N LYS A 309 -37.62 -10.67 33.45
CA LYS A 309 -37.90 -11.93 32.77
C LYS A 309 -39.29 -11.89 32.13
N ALA A 310 -39.41 -12.16 30.83
CA ALA A 310 -40.62 -12.73 30.25
C ALA A 310 -40.31 -13.43 28.91
N HIS A 311 -41.10 -14.46 28.68
CA HIS A 311 -40.96 -15.59 27.78
C HIS A 311 -42.10 -15.49 26.76
N LEU A 312 -41.88 -15.77 25.47
CA LEU A 312 -42.67 -16.70 24.63
C LEU A 312 -42.50 -16.49 23.11
N HIS A 313 -42.71 -17.62 22.43
CA HIS A 313 -42.62 -18.00 21.02
C HIS A 313 -43.34 -17.13 19.97
N GLY A 314 -42.87 -17.27 18.72
CA GLY A 314 -43.68 -17.13 17.52
C GLY A 314 -42.85 -17.29 16.23
N GLU A 315 -42.86 -18.49 15.64
CA GLU A 315 -42.36 -18.79 14.29
C GLU A 315 -43.35 -18.36 13.19
N SER A 316 -42.82 -17.94 12.04
CA SER A 316 -43.42 -17.91 10.67
C SER A 316 -42.54 -16.94 9.86
N GLY A 317 -41.87 -17.27 8.75
CA GLY A 317 -42.16 -18.25 7.70
C GLY A 317 -42.74 -17.49 6.51
N ASP A 318 -41.90 -17.11 5.52
CA ASP A 318 -42.25 -17.13 4.09
C ASP A 318 -41.08 -16.76 3.18
N ALA A 319 -40.96 -17.55 2.11
CA ALA A 319 -39.94 -17.48 1.07
C ALA A 319 -40.54 -16.87 -0.20
N HIS A 320 -39.77 -16.04 -0.90
CA HIS A 320 -40.04 -15.69 -2.31
C HIS A 320 -38.75 -15.81 -3.12
N ALA A 321 -38.68 -16.84 -3.95
CA ALA A 321 -37.68 -16.99 -5.00
C ALA A 321 -38.18 -16.31 -6.28
N THR A 322 -37.35 -15.45 -6.87
CA THR A 322 -37.59 -14.86 -8.20
C THR A 322 -36.51 -15.35 -9.15
N MET A 323 -36.97 -15.96 -10.24
CA MET A 323 -36.19 -16.54 -11.33
C MET A 323 -36.02 -15.49 -12.44
N LEU A 324 -34.79 -15.27 -12.92
CA LEU A 324 -34.49 -14.47 -14.11
C LEU A 324 -33.51 -15.25 -15.01
N CYS A 325 -33.91 -15.44 -16.27
CA CYS A 325 -33.10 -15.99 -17.36
C CYS A 325 -32.77 -14.86 -18.35
N VAL A 326 -31.51 -14.68 -18.77
CA VAL A 326 -31.04 -14.16 -20.09
C VAL A 326 -29.55 -14.55 -20.22
N SER A 327 -29.13 -15.54 -21.02
CA SER A 327 -28.80 -15.54 -22.47
C SER A 327 -27.45 -14.90 -22.84
N ASP A 328 -26.56 -15.76 -23.34
CA ASP A 328 -25.22 -15.50 -23.91
C ASP A 328 -25.27 -14.81 -25.29
N SER A 329 -24.20 -14.06 -25.62
CA SER A 329 -23.66 -14.04 -27.00
C SER A 329 -22.23 -13.48 -27.05
N GLU A 330 -21.33 -14.26 -27.67
CA GLU A 330 -19.93 -13.97 -27.98
C GLU A 330 -19.72 -12.92 -29.09
N SER A 331 -18.55 -12.26 -29.13
CA SER A 331 -17.74 -12.12 -30.36
C SER A 331 -16.38 -11.46 -30.09
N THR A 332 -15.33 -12.02 -30.71
CA THR A 332 -13.93 -11.53 -30.77
C THR A 332 -13.72 -10.60 -31.99
N PRO A 333 -12.61 -9.81 -32.07
CA PRO A 333 -11.50 -10.23 -32.95
C PRO A 333 -10.05 -9.70 -32.66
N ARG A 334 -9.08 -10.57 -33.03
CA ARG A 334 -7.78 -10.40 -33.76
C ARG A 334 -6.78 -9.23 -33.53
N LEU A 335 -5.63 -9.62 -32.93
CA LEU A 335 -4.19 -9.51 -33.29
C LEU A 335 -3.67 -8.50 -34.36
N TRP A 336 -2.61 -7.75 -33.99
CA TRP A 336 -1.50 -7.28 -34.86
C TRP A 336 -0.17 -7.20 -34.07
N TYR A 337 0.95 -7.57 -34.70
CA TYR A 337 2.33 -7.52 -34.17
C TYR A 337 3.14 -6.40 -34.85
N ALA A 338 4.09 -5.78 -34.11
CA ALA A 338 5.28 -5.14 -34.66
C ALA A 338 6.41 -5.04 -33.60
N THR A 339 7.66 -5.19 -34.04
CA THR A 339 8.90 -5.42 -33.28
C THR A 339 9.83 -4.18 -33.28
N LYS A 340 10.63 -4.00 -32.20
CA LYS A 340 12.00 -3.43 -32.27
C LYS A 340 12.78 -3.66 -30.95
N SER A 341 14.06 -4.03 -31.05
CA SER A 341 15.03 -4.17 -29.95
C SER A 341 16.32 -3.44 -30.33
N ASP A 342 16.92 -2.72 -29.39
CA ASP A 342 18.24 -2.07 -29.50
C ASP A 342 19.25 -2.77 -28.57
N TYR A 343 20.53 -2.84 -28.96
CA TYR A 343 21.63 -3.45 -28.20
C TYR A 343 22.63 -2.39 -27.70
N LEU A 344 23.11 -2.52 -26.46
CA LEU A 344 24.33 -1.83 -25.97
C LEU A 344 25.38 -2.84 -25.49
N LYS A 345 26.66 -2.56 -25.77
CA LYS A 345 27.83 -3.31 -25.28
C LYS A 345 28.71 -2.42 -24.41
N TYR A 346 29.13 -2.91 -23.26
CA TYR A 346 30.23 -2.36 -22.44
C TYR A 346 31.21 -3.47 -22.03
N MET A 347 32.48 -3.11 -21.86
CA MET A 347 33.56 -3.96 -21.35
C MET A 347 34.12 -3.35 -20.06
N VAL A 348 34.23 -4.12 -18.98
CA VAL A 348 34.92 -3.73 -17.74
C VAL A 348 35.80 -4.88 -17.25
N ALA A 349 37.07 -4.61 -16.99
CA ALA A 349 38.06 -5.52 -16.36
C ALA A 349 38.37 -6.85 -17.08
N GLY A 350 38.34 -6.89 -18.41
CA GLY A 350 38.84 -8.04 -19.19
C GLY A 350 37.98 -9.31 -19.12
N LEU A 351 36.82 -9.25 -18.45
CA LEU A 351 35.80 -10.28 -18.50
C LEU A 351 34.71 -9.85 -19.49
N PRO A 352 34.34 -10.69 -20.47
CA PRO A 352 33.22 -10.40 -21.36
C PRO A 352 31.92 -10.54 -20.57
N LEU A 353 31.40 -9.44 -20.04
CA LEU A 353 30.02 -9.36 -19.59
C LEU A 353 29.15 -9.29 -20.83
N GLN A 354 28.54 -10.42 -21.20
CA GLN A 354 27.58 -10.46 -22.29
C GLN A 354 26.18 -10.20 -21.73
N TRP A 355 25.61 -9.07 -22.14
CA TRP A 355 24.24 -8.68 -21.83
C TRP A 355 23.39 -9.11 -23.01
N THR A 356 22.42 -9.98 -22.79
CA THR A 356 21.37 -10.26 -23.77
C THR A 356 20.02 -9.99 -23.11
N ILE A 357 19.25 -9.09 -23.72
CA ILE A 357 17.80 -9.08 -23.56
C ILE A 357 17.29 -10.11 -24.55
N ASP A 358 17.23 -11.37 -24.13
CA ASP A 358 16.73 -12.44 -24.99
C ASP A 358 15.22 -12.52 -24.88
N ASP A 359 14.52 -12.27 -25.99
CA ASP A 359 13.16 -12.77 -26.18
C ASP A 359 13.27 -14.21 -26.70
N VAL A 360 13.15 -15.18 -25.80
CA VAL A 360 13.39 -16.61 -26.13
C VAL A 360 12.20 -17.14 -26.92
N HIS A 361 12.30 -17.13 -28.25
CA HIS A 361 11.43 -17.90 -29.13
C HIS A 361 12.11 -19.21 -29.54
N ASN A 362 11.86 -20.29 -28.80
CA ASN A 362 12.16 -21.63 -29.28
C ASN A 362 11.04 -22.10 -30.22
N LYS A 363 11.36 -22.18 -31.52
CA LYS A 363 10.68 -23.06 -32.47
C LYS A 363 11.57 -24.28 -32.72
N CYS A 364 11.04 -25.47 -32.50
CA CYS A 364 11.57 -26.69 -33.10
C CYS A 364 10.41 -27.57 -33.62
N PRO A 365 10.68 -28.45 -34.61
CA PRO A 365 9.74 -28.80 -35.66
C PRO A 365 8.89 -30.02 -35.36
N ALA A 366 7.72 -30.07 -36.02
CA ALA A 366 6.79 -31.19 -35.96
C ALA A 366 7.35 -32.46 -36.64
N ALA A 367 7.18 -33.60 -35.98
CA ALA A 367 7.14 -34.91 -36.61
C ALA A 367 5.89 -35.65 -36.09
N SER A 368 5.12 -36.18 -37.05
CA SER A 368 3.89 -36.94 -36.87
C SER A 368 4.21 -38.38 -36.48
N LEU A 369 3.45 -38.98 -35.54
CA LEU A 369 3.11 -40.41 -35.55
C LEU A 369 1.98 -40.73 -34.55
N GLU A 370 1.14 -41.64 -35.03
CA GLU A 370 -0.12 -42.22 -34.50
C GLU A 370 0.12 -43.15 -33.29
N GLY A 371 -0.79 -43.16 -32.30
CA GLY A 371 -0.83 -44.19 -31.24
C GLY A 371 -1.64 -43.80 -29.98
N ASP A 372 -2.66 -44.60 -29.67
CA ASP A 372 -3.64 -44.48 -28.56
C ASP A 372 -3.12 -45.12 -27.23
N PRO A 373 -3.85 -45.17 -26.08
CA PRO A 373 -3.48 -44.41 -24.89
C PRO A 373 -3.23 -45.28 -23.63
N HIS A 374 -2.23 -44.91 -22.82
CA HIS A 374 -2.22 -45.01 -21.35
C HIS A 374 -0.83 -44.67 -20.83
N CYS A 375 -0.76 -43.69 -19.92
CA CYS A 375 0.07 -43.64 -18.70
C CYS A 375 0.25 -42.18 -18.26
N ASP A 376 0.00 -41.95 -16.98
CA ASP A 376 0.28 -40.72 -16.26
C ASP A 376 1.77 -40.36 -16.35
N LEU A 377 2.06 -39.12 -16.76
CA LEU A 377 3.31 -38.44 -16.50
C LEU A 377 3.07 -36.93 -16.45
N GLU A 378 3.74 -36.31 -15.47
CA GLU A 378 3.74 -34.89 -15.19
C GLU A 378 4.01 -34.04 -16.44
N GLU A 379 3.18 -33.03 -16.69
CA GLU A 379 3.55 -31.93 -17.57
C GLU A 379 3.40 -30.58 -16.87
N SER A 380 4.57 -29.96 -16.73
CA SER A 380 4.82 -28.56 -16.42
C SER A 380 3.93 -27.63 -17.24
N SER A 381 3.23 -26.72 -16.57
CA SER A 381 2.51 -25.63 -17.23
C SER A 381 3.38 -24.37 -17.28
N TYR A 382 3.64 -23.94 -18.52
CA TYR A 382 4.30 -22.69 -18.89
C TYR A 382 3.49 -21.48 -18.38
N CYS A 383 4.11 -20.67 -17.52
CA CYS A 383 3.67 -19.29 -17.26
C CYS A 383 4.50 -18.34 -18.13
N ARG A 384 3.82 -17.48 -18.90
CA ARG A 384 4.45 -16.35 -19.59
C ARG A 384 4.36 -15.15 -18.64
N VAL A 385 5.45 -14.92 -17.92
CA VAL A 385 5.65 -13.74 -17.07
C VAL A 385 6.73 -12.90 -17.76
N HIS A 386 6.50 -11.59 -17.91
CA HIS A 386 7.59 -10.67 -18.21
C HIS A 386 8.39 -10.46 -16.93
N LEU A 387 9.32 -11.38 -16.67
CA LEU A 387 10.34 -11.27 -15.64
C LEU A 387 11.58 -10.65 -16.28
N TYR A 388 12.02 -9.50 -15.76
CA TYR A 388 13.39 -9.06 -15.98
C TYR A 388 14.30 -9.91 -15.10
N GLN A 389 14.70 -11.08 -15.60
CA GLN A 389 15.70 -11.89 -14.92
C GLN A 389 17.09 -11.33 -15.25
N LEU A 390 17.70 -10.63 -14.30
CA LEU A 390 19.11 -10.28 -14.39
C LEU A 390 19.93 -11.56 -14.15
N ARG A 391 20.37 -12.21 -15.24
CA ARG A 391 21.10 -13.48 -15.18
C ARG A 391 22.58 -13.20 -15.48
N LEU A 392 23.42 -13.14 -14.45
CA LEU A 392 24.87 -13.30 -14.65
C LEU A 392 25.11 -14.77 -14.97
N ARG A 393 25.33 -15.09 -16.25
CA ARG A 393 25.76 -16.44 -16.63
C ARG A 393 27.26 -16.60 -16.37
N THR A 394 27.60 -17.45 -15.42
CA THR A 394 28.80 -18.28 -15.48
C THR A 394 28.35 -19.74 -15.55
N HIS A 395 29.06 -20.57 -16.32
CA HIS A 395 28.62 -21.91 -16.67
C HIS A 395 28.62 -22.85 -15.45
N CYS A 396 27.46 -23.38 -15.02
CA CYS A 396 27.19 -24.78 -14.60
C CYS A 396 25.78 -24.96 -13.96
N LEU A 397 25.27 -26.20 -13.94
CA LEU A 397 23.88 -26.62 -13.66
C LEU A 397 23.67 -27.23 -12.25
N LEU A 398 22.57 -26.79 -11.56
CA LEU A 398 21.63 -27.42 -10.58
C LEU A 398 22.06 -28.64 -9.70
N PRO A 399 21.60 -28.77 -8.42
CA PRO A 399 20.22 -29.19 -8.10
C PRO A 399 19.54 -28.64 -6.81
N VAL A 400 18.26 -29.00 -6.69
CA VAL A 400 17.24 -28.66 -5.67
C VAL A 400 17.39 -29.48 -4.39
N PHE A 401 17.19 -28.86 -3.21
CA PHE A 401 16.84 -29.55 -1.97
C PHE A 401 15.87 -28.75 -1.07
N SER A 402 15.14 -29.50 -0.25
CA SER A 402 14.20 -29.11 0.81
C SER A 402 14.83 -29.48 2.17
N VAL A 403 14.46 -28.80 3.28
CA VAL A 403 14.17 -29.36 4.65
C VAL A 403 14.46 -28.39 5.83
N ILE A 404 13.40 -28.18 6.65
CA ILE A 404 13.21 -28.17 8.13
C ILE A 404 14.04 -27.25 9.08
N TYR A 405 13.30 -26.58 9.97
CA TYR A 405 13.66 -25.65 11.07
C TYR A 405 14.52 -26.22 12.22
N SER A 406 15.33 -25.35 12.86
CA SER A 406 15.55 -25.33 14.33
C SER A 406 16.15 -23.98 14.82
N ILE A 407 16.04 -23.71 16.13
CA ILE A 407 16.07 -22.40 16.84
C ILE A 407 17.36 -22.20 17.69
N MET A 408 17.65 -20.92 18.02
CA MET A 408 18.51 -20.34 19.08
C MET A 408 19.88 -19.78 18.59
N SER A 409 20.35 -18.59 18.97
CA SER A 409 20.35 -17.95 20.31
C SER A 409 20.34 -16.42 20.28
N SER A 410 19.68 -15.86 21.28
CA SER A 410 19.59 -14.44 21.65
C SER A 410 20.83 -13.92 22.38
N LEU A 411 21.34 -12.76 21.97
CA LEU A 411 22.08 -11.85 22.84
C LEU A 411 21.13 -10.70 23.25
N SER A 412 21.10 -10.39 24.55
CA SER A 412 20.20 -9.41 25.15
C SER A 412 20.40 -8.00 24.55
N PRO A 413 19.35 -7.29 24.10
CA PRO A 413 19.52 -5.98 23.50
C PRO A 413 19.74 -4.91 24.58
N ALA A 414 20.78 -4.10 24.39
CA ALA A 414 20.94 -2.81 25.05
C ALA A 414 19.83 -1.83 24.58
N PRO A 415 19.50 -0.77 25.35
CA PRO A 415 18.48 0.20 24.97
C PRO A 415 18.75 0.80 23.58
N ASP A 416 17.75 0.69 22.72
CA ASP A 416 17.83 0.82 21.26
C ASP A 416 17.49 2.26 20.82
N ASN A 417 18.42 3.20 21.04
CA ASN A 417 18.23 4.64 20.80
C ASN A 417 18.58 5.09 19.36
N GLY A 418 18.49 4.22 18.35
CA GLY A 418 18.84 4.55 16.97
C GLY A 418 17.79 5.43 16.28
N ILE A 419 18.21 6.31 15.35
CA ILE A 419 17.28 7.05 14.49
C ILE A 419 16.76 6.10 13.40
N ARG A 420 15.44 6.00 13.29
CA ARG A 420 14.76 5.11 12.32
C ARG A 420 14.58 5.80 10.97
N TYR A 421 14.88 5.08 9.90
CA TYR A 421 14.70 5.51 8.51
C TYR A 421 14.01 4.43 7.71
N TRP A 422 13.13 4.84 6.81
CA TRP A 422 12.49 3.97 5.84
C TRP A 422 13.06 4.31 4.47
N VAL A 423 13.83 3.40 3.88
CA VAL A 423 14.49 3.64 2.59
C VAL A 423 14.26 2.51 1.61
N TRP A 424 14.46 2.83 0.34
CA TRP A 424 14.56 1.83 -0.71
C TRP A 424 16.02 1.37 -0.77
N GLY A 425 16.27 0.11 -0.43
CA GLY A 425 17.53 -0.56 -0.72
C GLY A 425 17.45 -1.39 -1.98
N PHE A 426 18.54 -2.03 -2.34
CA PHE A 426 18.59 -2.97 -3.46
C PHE A 426 19.08 -4.33 -2.98
N LEU A 427 18.29 -5.36 -3.23
CA LEU A 427 18.66 -6.75 -3.00
C LEU A 427 19.25 -7.30 -4.30
N PHE A 428 20.42 -7.92 -4.23
CA PHE A 428 21.03 -8.67 -5.33
C PHE A 428 21.15 -10.14 -4.93
N GLY A 429 20.75 -11.07 -5.80
CA GLY A 429 20.68 -12.52 -5.51
C GLY A 429 19.52 -13.22 -6.23
N PRO A 430 19.07 -14.40 -5.78
CA PRO A 430 17.97 -15.15 -6.40
C PRO A 430 16.64 -14.38 -6.49
N ARG A 431 16.48 -13.33 -5.67
CA ARG A 431 15.34 -12.42 -5.63
C ARG A 431 15.77 -10.96 -5.82
N SER A 432 16.62 -10.72 -6.84
CA SER A 432 17.15 -9.38 -7.10
C SER A 432 16.03 -8.35 -7.35
N GLY A 433 16.15 -7.17 -6.75
CA GLY A 433 15.22 -6.06 -6.96
C GLY A 433 15.27 -5.00 -5.85
N PRO A 434 14.60 -3.85 -6.06
CA PRO A 434 14.41 -2.86 -5.00
C PRO A 434 13.60 -3.46 -3.84
N CYS A 435 13.97 -3.10 -2.63
CA CYS A 435 13.32 -3.58 -1.41
C CYS A 435 13.16 -2.44 -0.42
N HIS A 436 12.01 -2.37 0.26
CA HIS A 436 11.78 -1.40 1.31
C HIS A 436 12.47 -1.89 2.59
N LEU A 437 13.40 -1.09 3.11
CA LEU A 437 14.20 -1.40 4.27
C LEU A 437 13.84 -0.45 5.40
N ASP A 438 13.65 -1.03 6.58
CA ASP A 438 13.63 -0.29 7.83
C ASP A 438 15.04 -0.31 8.43
N LEU A 439 15.65 0.87 8.52
CA LEU A 439 17.02 1.06 8.98
C LEU A 439 17.06 1.79 10.30
N ARG A 440 17.97 1.38 11.17
CA ARG A 440 18.33 2.10 12.40
C ARG A 440 19.77 2.57 12.30
N VAL A 441 19.97 3.88 12.47
CA VAL A 441 21.29 4.50 12.48
C VAL A 441 21.63 4.88 13.92
N PHE A 442 22.70 4.28 14.44
CA PHE A 442 23.24 4.59 15.76
C PHE A 442 24.44 5.54 15.62
N GLY A 443 24.66 6.38 16.63
CA GLY A 443 25.84 7.25 16.66
C GLY A 443 27.12 6.42 16.55
N ASN A 444 28.07 6.86 15.71
CA ASN A 444 29.29 6.15 15.27
C ASN A 444 29.12 5.22 14.04
N ASP A 445 28.33 5.64 13.04
CA ASP A 445 28.29 5.00 11.72
C ASP A 445 27.76 3.54 11.72
N ASP A 446 27.15 3.08 12.81
CA ASP A 446 26.53 1.75 12.91
C ASP A 446 25.11 1.82 12.34
N ILE A 447 24.90 1.16 11.19
CA ILE A 447 23.59 1.04 10.55
C ILE A 447 23.14 -0.41 10.62
N ARG A 448 21.94 -0.63 11.16
CA ARG A 448 21.32 -1.95 11.23
C ARG A 448 20.05 -1.97 10.42
N ILE A 449 19.83 -3.09 9.74
CA ILE A 449 18.55 -3.37 9.09
C ILE A 449 17.66 -4.06 10.13
N SER A 450 16.48 -3.51 10.40
CA SER A 450 15.46 -4.20 11.19
C SER A 450 14.85 -5.35 10.36
N GLY A 451 14.57 -6.50 11.00
CA GLY A 451 13.85 -7.58 10.31
C GLY A 451 14.69 -8.38 9.29
N THR A 452 16.01 -8.47 9.47
CA THR A 452 16.91 -9.21 8.56
C THR A 452 16.57 -10.69 8.39
N GLN A 453 15.75 -11.28 9.26
CA GLN A 453 15.31 -12.67 9.16
C GLN A 453 14.60 -13.03 7.84
N TYR A 454 14.18 -12.03 7.06
CA TYR A 454 13.57 -12.24 5.73
C TYR A 454 14.54 -12.03 4.56
N LEU A 455 15.71 -11.43 4.80
CA LEU A 455 16.68 -11.07 3.76
C LEU A 455 17.81 -12.11 3.64
N PHE A 456 18.21 -12.71 4.77
CA PHE A 456 19.23 -13.75 4.84
C PHE A 456 18.67 -14.97 5.58
N ALA A 457 19.26 -16.15 5.36
CA ALA A 457 18.92 -17.32 6.16
C ALA A 457 19.35 -17.11 7.62
N ALA A 458 18.60 -17.69 8.57
CA ALA A 458 18.78 -17.40 10.00
C ALA A 458 20.13 -17.86 10.58
N ASP A 459 20.80 -18.78 9.91
CA ASP A 459 22.09 -19.37 10.26
C ASP A 459 23.29 -18.71 9.54
N VAL A 460 23.04 -17.68 8.73
CA VAL A 460 24.07 -17.00 7.95
C VAL A 460 24.72 -15.89 8.77
N GLU A 461 26.06 -15.88 8.80
CA GLU A 461 26.84 -14.78 9.35
C GLU A 461 26.88 -13.61 8.35
N ILE A 462 26.14 -12.55 8.65
CA ILE A 462 26.07 -11.34 7.81
C ILE A 462 27.32 -10.49 8.04
N THR A 463 28.10 -10.29 6.98
CA THR A 463 29.23 -9.36 6.95
C THR A 463 28.77 -8.00 6.41
N THR A 464 29.27 -6.93 7.02
CA THR A 464 29.03 -5.55 6.57
C THR A 464 30.30 -4.95 6.00
N SER A 465 30.22 -4.33 4.83
CA SER A 465 31.33 -3.59 4.22
C SER A 465 30.87 -2.23 3.74
N HIS A 466 31.75 -1.23 3.89
CA HIS A 466 31.51 0.14 3.47
C HIS A 466 32.37 0.46 2.25
N MET A 467 31.80 1.21 1.30
CA MET A 467 32.48 1.66 0.11
C MET A 467 32.04 3.06 -0.28
N GLU A 468 32.99 3.96 -0.40
CA GLU A 468 32.74 5.29 -0.94
C GLU A 468 32.82 5.25 -2.48
N VAL A 469 31.74 5.68 -3.13
CA VAL A 469 31.68 5.87 -4.59
C VAL A 469 31.19 7.29 -4.84
N LYS A 470 32.07 8.13 -5.39
CA LYS A 470 31.84 9.58 -5.60
C LYS A 470 31.53 10.33 -4.29
N HIS A 471 30.26 10.68 -4.05
CA HIS A 471 29.80 11.45 -2.89
C HIS A 471 28.87 10.64 -1.98
N HIS A 472 28.73 9.34 -2.27
CA HIS A 472 27.88 8.41 -1.54
C HIS A 472 28.73 7.33 -0.88
N ILE A 473 28.28 6.88 0.28
CA ILE A 473 28.81 5.68 0.92
C ILE A 473 27.77 4.59 0.74
N TYR A 474 28.16 3.49 0.09
CA TYR A 474 27.36 2.29 0.02
C TYR A 474 27.78 1.37 1.16
N ILE A 475 26.82 1.07 2.03
CA ILE A 475 26.92 0.05 3.05
C ILE A 475 26.28 -1.20 2.48
N MET A 476 27.01 -2.30 2.48
CA MET A 476 26.57 -3.54 1.91
C MET A 476 26.63 -4.65 2.94
N PHE A 477 25.50 -5.33 3.09
CA PHE A 477 25.32 -6.48 3.97
C PHE A 477 25.27 -7.73 3.10
N PHE A 478 26.06 -8.75 3.41
CA PHE A 478 26.15 -9.96 2.59
C PHE A 478 26.65 -11.16 3.39
N ASP A 479 26.33 -12.35 2.90
CA ASP A 479 26.89 -13.61 3.40
C ASP A 479 28.33 -13.77 2.86
N LEU A 480 29.33 -13.66 3.73
CA LEU A 480 30.74 -13.81 3.33
C LEU A 480 31.06 -15.23 2.86
N ALA A 481 30.49 -16.24 3.50
CA ALA A 481 30.73 -17.63 3.14
C ALA A 481 30.15 -17.94 1.76
N CYS A 482 28.89 -17.56 1.50
CA CYS A 482 28.30 -17.70 0.17
C CYS A 482 29.00 -16.82 -0.87
N HIS A 483 29.44 -15.60 -0.53
CA HIS A 483 30.22 -14.77 -1.47
C HIS A 483 31.51 -15.46 -1.92
N GLN A 484 32.25 -16.06 -0.97
CA GLN A 484 33.53 -16.72 -1.24
C GLN A 484 33.40 -18.10 -1.90
N ALA A 485 32.33 -18.84 -1.61
CA ALA A 485 32.12 -20.21 -2.11
C ALA A 485 31.23 -20.27 -3.37
N GLN A 486 30.16 -19.47 -3.41
CA GLN A 486 29.07 -19.55 -4.40
C GLN A 486 28.58 -18.15 -4.78
N HIS A 487 29.44 -17.35 -5.41
CA HIS A 487 29.14 -15.95 -5.76
C HIS A 487 27.83 -15.75 -6.55
N VAL A 488 27.38 -16.78 -7.30
CA VAL A 488 26.14 -16.72 -8.11
C VAL A 488 24.88 -16.76 -7.24
N ASP A 489 24.95 -17.40 -6.07
CA ASP A 489 23.83 -17.59 -5.14
C ASP A 489 23.91 -16.66 -3.92
N ALA A 490 25.03 -15.94 -3.77
CA ALA A 490 25.21 -14.97 -2.70
C ALA A 490 24.17 -13.84 -2.79
N SER A 491 23.63 -13.46 -1.63
CA SER A 491 22.70 -12.34 -1.49
C SER A 491 23.41 -11.13 -0.93
N TYR A 492 23.08 -9.95 -1.46
CA TYR A 492 23.65 -8.67 -1.08
C TYR A 492 22.54 -7.66 -0.88
N VAL A 493 22.58 -6.92 0.23
CA VAL A 493 21.69 -5.78 0.47
C VAL A 493 22.52 -4.52 0.44
N PHE A 494 22.18 -3.59 -0.44
CA PHE A 494 22.81 -2.30 -0.55
C PHE A 494 21.97 -1.23 0.15
N VAL A 495 22.65 -0.38 0.92
CA VAL A 495 22.12 0.85 1.52
C VAL A 495 23.03 1.99 1.09
N CYS A 496 22.47 3.03 0.48
CA CYS A 496 23.20 4.25 0.15
C CYS A 496 23.03 5.25 1.29
N VAL A 497 24.11 5.91 1.70
CA VAL A 497 24.08 6.96 2.73
C VAL A 497 24.89 8.17 2.30
N ARG A 498 24.50 9.35 2.78
CA ARG A 498 25.27 10.57 2.51
C ARG A 498 26.53 10.61 3.37
N ALA A 499 27.70 10.76 2.72
CA ALA A 499 29.00 10.68 3.38
C ALA A 499 29.20 11.63 4.57
N SER A 500 28.51 12.78 4.58
CA SER A 500 28.70 13.80 5.61
C SER A 500 28.00 13.53 6.94
N HIS A 501 26.96 12.70 6.96
CA HIS A 501 26.12 12.53 8.15
C HIS A 501 25.44 11.15 8.25
N MET A 502 25.83 10.20 7.40
CA MET A 502 25.31 8.82 7.38
C MET A 502 23.79 8.69 7.28
N THR A 503 23.09 9.74 6.84
CA THR A 503 21.66 9.66 6.60
C THR A 503 21.40 8.75 5.40
N PRO A 504 20.58 7.69 5.58
CA PRO A 504 20.17 6.82 4.49
C PRO A 504 19.48 7.57 3.37
N LEU A 505 19.79 7.17 2.14
CA LEU A 505 19.22 7.66 0.90
C LEU A 505 18.51 6.50 0.19
N HIS A 506 17.45 6.81 -0.55
CA HIS A 506 16.82 5.83 -1.42
C HIS A 506 17.78 5.46 -2.55
N ILE A 507 18.06 4.17 -2.71
CA ILE A 507 18.76 3.64 -3.87
C ILE A 507 17.80 3.62 -5.06
N ARG A 508 18.26 4.18 -6.17
CA ARG A 508 17.58 4.21 -7.45
C ARG A 508 18.30 3.32 -8.43
N ALA A 509 17.63 2.33 -8.99
CA ALA A 509 18.28 1.37 -9.89
C ALA A 509 18.88 2.06 -11.13
N GLU A 510 18.33 3.18 -11.58
CA GLU A 510 18.80 3.90 -12.77
C GLU A 510 20.09 4.68 -12.50
N ASP A 511 20.16 5.33 -11.34
CA ASP A 511 21.27 6.23 -10.98
C ASP A 511 22.40 5.47 -10.28
N ASP A 512 22.06 4.52 -9.43
CA ASP A 512 22.99 3.86 -8.53
C ASP A 512 23.50 2.52 -9.08
N LEU A 513 22.90 1.94 -10.13
CA LEU A 513 23.31 0.60 -10.59
C LEU A 513 24.78 0.55 -11.02
N GLN A 514 25.29 1.59 -11.68
CA GLN A 514 26.72 1.64 -12.04
C GLN A 514 27.61 1.70 -10.79
N ASP A 515 27.18 2.44 -9.78
CA ASP A 515 27.92 2.58 -8.52
C ASP A 515 27.84 1.26 -7.72
N ILE A 516 26.68 0.59 -7.67
CA ILE A 516 26.49 -0.74 -7.07
C ILE A 516 27.35 -1.80 -7.78
N LEU A 517 27.41 -1.78 -9.12
CA LEU A 517 28.28 -2.68 -9.87
C LEU A 517 29.76 -2.41 -9.58
N HIS A 518 30.15 -1.15 -9.43
CA HIS A 518 31.50 -0.79 -8.99
C HIS A 518 31.77 -1.31 -7.57
N VAL A 519 30.82 -1.17 -6.65
CA VAL A 519 30.93 -1.70 -5.28
C VAL A 519 31.14 -3.21 -5.28
N LEU A 520 30.33 -3.95 -6.05
CA LEU A 520 30.47 -5.40 -6.21
C LEU A 520 31.84 -5.81 -6.77
N LEU A 521 32.35 -5.07 -7.76
CA LEU A 521 33.67 -5.34 -8.35
C LEU A 521 34.79 -5.16 -7.32
N VAL A 522 34.76 -4.08 -6.54
CA VAL A 522 35.78 -3.85 -5.51
C VAL A 522 35.62 -4.84 -4.36
N LEU A 523 34.39 -5.23 -4.02
CA LEU A 523 34.11 -6.27 -3.03
C LEU A 523 34.76 -7.60 -3.42
N ALA A 524 34.55 -8.06 -4.65
CA ALA A 524 35.12 -9.32 -5.15
C ALA A 524 36.66 -9.33 -5.10
N ASN A 525 37.30 -8.17 -5.21
CA ASN A 525 38.75 -8.05 -5.03
C ASN A 525 39.17 -8.06 -3.56
N ARG A 526 38.35 -7.50 -2.66
CA ARG A 526 38.60 -7.46 -1.21
C ARG A 526 38.40 -8.84 -0.57
N PHE A 527 37.41 -9.59 -1.03
CA PHE A 527 37.07 -10.92 -0.53
C PHE A 527 37.14 -11.94 -1.67
N PRO A 528 38.36 -12.30 -2.13
CA PRO A 528 38.50 -13.22 -3.25
C PRO A 528 37.89 -14.58 -2.93
N ALA A 529 37.32 -15.22 -3.96
CA ALA A 529 36.78 -16.56 -3.85
C ALA A 529 37.85 -17.52 -3.30
N ILE A 530 37.46 -18.36 -2.34
CA ILE A 530 38.32 -19.43 -1.85
C ILE A 530 38.41 -20.42 -2.99
N ARG A 531 39.50 -20.36 -3.76
CA ARG A 531 39.83 -21.45 -4.68
C ARG A 531 39.99 -22.68 -3.81
N GLU A 532 39.13 -23.68 -4.00
CA GLU A 532 39.41 -25.03 -3.50
C GLU A 532 40.84 -25.33 -3.92
N ARG A 533 41.78 -25.29 -2.97
CA ARG A 533 43.14 -25.72 -3.24
C ARG A 533 42.95 -27.15 -3.68
N ASP A 534 43.27 -27.41 -4.95
CA ASP A 534 43.25 -28.72 -5.56
C ASP A 534 43.74 -29.72 -4.52
N SER A 535 42.81 -30.49 -3.96
CA SER A 535 43.08 -31.59 -3.04
C SER A 535 43.73 -32.76 -3.78
N ALA A 536 44.49 -32.46 -4.84
CA ALA A 536 45.29 -33.33 -5.65
C ALA A 536 46.77 -33.19 -5.27
N SER A 537 47.08 -33.49 -4.00
CA SER A 537 48.41 -33.98 -3.63
C SER A 537 48.30 -34.95 -2.45
N THR A 538 47.79 -36.15 -2.74
CA THR A 538 48.11 -37.35 -1.97
C THR A 538 48.32 -38.50 -2.93
#